data_AF-A0A4R2JLB2-F1
#
_entry.id   AF-A0A4R2JLB2-F1
#
_cell.length_a   1.000
_cell.length_b   1.000
_cell.length_c   1.000
_cell.angle_alpha   90.00
_cell.angle_beta   90.00
_cell.angle_gamma   90.00
#
_symmetry.space_group_name_H-M   'P 1'
#
loop_
_entity.id
_entity.type
_entity.pdbx_description
1 polymer ?
#
loop_
_entity_poly.entity_id
_entity_poly.type
_entity_poly.pdbx_seq_one_letter_code
_entity_poly.pdbx_strand_id
1 'polypeptide(L)'
;MAEHPYQRLDETVHQRVRLGILSVLAMRGASFTELRDALDQPDGSLSRHLGVLAEAALITIEKTFQDRKPRTLLAITSQGRASLWDEFDTMREVAAFAGYPHRVTFSIDAQWRPFVLSAVPPGFSLEVEQPITVESDRVHGVLHPDFEVRGGYRRRWVRDGASVDVVFLELDDPSVPTAVLDGLGSTVDVPDLPAARARQAENESRIWFGRDRFLIRIFATGPNADEVAKDVAHRQHETMDSLFATASTGASLPSSSAGFSS
;
A
#
# COMPACT_ATOMS: atom_id res chain seq x y z
N MET A 1 -13.04 -21.53 -20.96
CA MET A 1 -13.29 -20.08 -20.83
C MET A 1 -12.80 -19.67 -19.47
N ALA A 2 -12.05 -18.56 -19.36
CA ALA A 2 -11.73 -18.01 -18.05
C ALA A 2 -13.04 -17.63 -17.33
N GLU A 3 -13.13 -17.90 -16.04
CA GLU A 3 -14.30 -17.60 -15.22
C GLU A 3 -14.47 -16.08 -15.08
N HIS A 4 -15.71 -15.59 -15.19
CA HIS A 4 -16.01 -14.17 -15.06
C HIS A 4 -15.85 -13.72 -13.59
N PRO A 5 -15.14 -12.61 -13.28
CA PRO A 5 -14.75 -12.24 -11.91
C PRO A 5 -15.92 -12.06 -10.93
N TYR A 6 -17.11 -11.69 -11.42
CA TYR A 6 -18.36 -11.66 -10.65
C TYR A 6 -18.60 -12.92 -9.79
N GLN A 7 -18.20 -14.09 -10.28
CA GLN A 7 -18.43 -15.37 -9.56
C GLN A 7 -17.57 -15.49 -8.30
N ARG A 8 -16.55 -14.63 -8.12
CA ARG A 8 -15.69 -14.60 -6.93
C ARG A 8 -16.14 -13.62 -5.85
N LEU A 9 -17.18 -12.82 -6.08
CA LEU A 9 -17.69 -11.90 -5.05
C LEU A 9 -18.16 -12.71 -3.85
N ASP A 10 -17.67 -12.36 -2.66
CA ASP A 10 -17.97 -13.09 -1.43
C ASP A 10 -19.39 -12.74 -0.98
N GLU A 11 -20.32 -13.70 -0.95
CA GLU A 11 -21.71 -13.45 -0.54
C GLU A 11 -21.84 -12.90 0.89
N THR A 12 -20.87 -13.20 1.76
CA THR A 12 -20.78 -12.68 3.12
C THR A 12 -20.33 -11.22 3.10
N VAL A 13 -19.33 -10.84 2.31
CA VAL A 13 -18.82 -9.45 2.31
C VAL A 13 -19.65 -8.55 1.38
N HIS A 14 -20.06 -9.04 0.21
CA HIS A 14 -20.79 -8.35 -0.85
C HIS A 14 -22.27 -8.10 -0.53
N GLN A 15 -22.52 -7.51 0.63
CA GLN A 15 -23.80 -6.96 1.02
C GLN A 15 -23.58 -5.57 1.60
N ARG A 16 -24.37 -4.61 1.12
CA ARG A 16 -24.23 -3.17 1.39
C ARG A 16 -23.87 -2.81 2.84
N VAL A 17 -24.59 -3.37 3.81
CA VAL A 17 -24.41 -3.02 5.22
C VAL A 17 -23.16 -3.68 5.79
N ARG A 18 -22.89 -4.95 5.46
CA ARG A 18 -21.70 -5.67 5.92
C ARG A 18 -20.41 -5.07 5.39
N LEU A 19 -20.39 -4.71 4.11
CA LEU A 19 -19.28 -3.98 3.50
C LEU A 19 -19.04 -2.64 4.20
N GLY A 20 -20.11 -1.91 4.53
CA GLY A 20 -20.04 -0.67 5.33
C GLY A 20 -19.49 -0.88 6.75
N ILE A 21 -19.96 -1.91 7.47
CA ILE A 21 -19.46 -2.25 8.81
C ILE A 21 -17.96 -2.55 8.76
N LEU A 22 -17.53 -3.44 7.87
CA LEU A 22 -16.13 -3.81 7.72
C LEU A 22 -15.27 -2.61 7.34
N SER A 23 -15.76 -1.72 6.47
CA SER A 23 -15.05 -0.49 6.07
C SER A 23 -14.80 0.45 7.25
N VAL A 24 -15.82 0.70 8.09
CA VAL A 24 -15.66 1.52 9.30
C VAL A 24 -14.68 0.86 10.28
N LEU A 25 -14.82 -0.44 10.51
CA LEU A 25 -13.97 -1.20 11.43
C LEU A 25 -12.53 -1.37 10.95
N ALA A 26 -12.30 -1.29 9.64
CA ALA A 26 -10.96 -1.33 9.04
C ALA A 26 -10.12 -0.11 9.41
N MET A 27 -10.74 1.06 9.60
CA MET A 27 -10.07 2.27 10.05
C MET A 27 -9.79 2.26 11.56
N ARG A 28 -10.78 1.85 12.35
CA ARG A 28 -10.70 1.81 13.82
C ARG A 28 -11.77 0.90 14.41
N GLY A 29 -11.55 0.39 15.62
CA GLY A 29 -12.62 -0.22 16.40
C GLY A 29 -13.74 0.78 16.70
N ALA A 30 -14.97 0.29 16.86
CA ALA A 30 -16.15 1.13 17.11
C ALA A 30 -17.10 0.46 18.09
N SER A 31 -17.90 1.26 18.79
CA SER A 31 -19.05 0.74 19.53
C SER A 31 -20.26 0.49 18.63
N PHE A 32 -21.21 -0.32 19.10
CA PHE A 32 -22.47 -0.57 18.37
C PHE A 32 -23.19 0.73 17.98
N THR A 33 -23.30 1.68 18.92
CA THR A 33 -23.95 2.97 18.67
C THR A 33 -23.19 3.81 17.65
N GLU A 34 -21.85 3.81 17.68
CA GLU A 34 -21.06 4.51 16.66
C GLU A 34 -21.28 3.92 15.26
N LEU A 35 -21.35 2.59 15.14
CA LEU A 35 -21.64 1.94 13.85
C LEU A 35 -23.07 2.20 13.36
N ARG A 36 -24.04 2.18 14.27
CA ARG A 36 -25.44 2.51 14.00
C ARG A 36 -25.56 3.92 13.43
N ASP A 37 -24.95 4.88 14.11
CA ASP A 37 -25.04 6.30 13.74
C ASP A 37 -24.24 6.57 12.46
N ALA A 38 -23.08 5.94 12.27
CA ALA A 38 -22.25 6.11 11.07
C ALA A 38 -22.89 5.50 9.79
N LEU A 39 -23.63 4.40 9.92
CA LEU A 39 -24.21 3.67 8.78
C LEU A 39 -25.71 3.92 8.61
N ASP A 40 -26.31 4.74 9.46
CA ASP A 40 -27.75 5.01 9.53
C ASP A 40 -28.58 3.71 9.44
N GLN A 41 -28.23 2.75 10.30
CA GLN A 41 -28.89 1.44 10.34
C GLN A 41 -29.74 1.27 11.59
N PRO A 42 -30.97 0.75 11.49
CA PRO A 42 -31.73 0.36 12.67
C PRO A 42 -31.02 -0.76 13.46
N ASP A 43 -31.15 -0.74 14.79
CA ASP A 43 -30.49 -1.70 15.70
C ASP A 43 -30.69 -3.17 15.30
N GLY A 44 -31.91 -3.53 14.87
CA GLY A 44 -32.24 -4.89 14.43
C GLY A 44 -31.52 -5.31 13.15
N SER A 45 -31.41 -4.40 12.18
CA SER A 45 -30.64 -4.62 10.94
C SER A 45 -29.16 -4.80 11.26
N LEU A 46 -28.61 -3.85 12.03
CA LEU A 46 -27.19 -3.86 12.39
C LEU A 46 -26.82 -5.12 13.18
N SER A 47 -27.62 -5.51 14.17
CA SER A 47 -27.37 -6.71 14.98
C SER A 47 -27.32 -7.99 14.12
N ARG A 48 -28.21 -8.12 13.14
CA ARG A 48 -28.20 -9.26 12.22
C ARG A 48 -26.94 -9.30 11.35
N HIS A 49 -26.52 -8.16 10.82
CA HIS A 49 -25.31 -8.07 10.00
C HIS A 49 -24.05 -8.35 10.81
N LEU A 50 -23.97 -7.83 12.05
CA LEU A 50 -22.89 -8.13 12.98
C LEU A 50 -22.84 -9.62 13.34
N GLY A 51 -23.99 -10.26 13.55
CA GLY A 51 -24.07 -11.70 13.78
C GLY A 51 -23.45 -12.52 12.64
N VAL A 52 -23.85 -12.24 11.40
CA VAL A 52 -23.30 -12.91 10.21
C VAL A 52 -21.78 -12.70 10.09
N LEU A 53 -21.30 -11.48 10.29
CA LEU A 53 -19.86 -11.18 10.22
C LEU A 53 -19.06 -11.86 11.34
N ALA A 54 -19.63 -11.96 12.53
CA ALA A 54 -19.00 -12.64 13.67
C ALA A 54 -18.97 -14.16 13.49
N GLU A 55 -20.06 -14.76 12.98
CA GLU A 55 -20.13 -16.18 12.63
C GLU A 55 -19.09 -16.55 11.56
N ALA A 56 -18.85 -15.65 10.60
CA ALA A 56 -17.79 -15.78 9.60
C ALA A 56 -16.38 -15.43 10.11
N ALA A 57 -16.22 -15.14 11.40
CA ALA A 57 -14.97 -14.72 12.05
C ALA A 57 -14.30 -13.47 11.45
N LEU A 58 -15.07 -12.61 10.77
CA LEU A 58 -14.57 -11.38 10.15
C LEU A 58 -14.49 -10.21 11.14
N ILE A 59 -15.23 -10.27 12.25
CA ILE A 59 -15.19 -9.29 13.32
C ILE A 59 -15.15 -9.97 14.69
N THR A 60 -14.68 -9.25 15.70
CA THR A 60 -14.87 -9.58 17.11
C THR A 60 -15.94 -8.69 17.72
N ILE A 61 -16.67 -9.26 18.69
CA ILE A 61 -17.68 -8.55 19.47
C ILE A 61 -17.34 -8.75 20.94
N GLU A 62 -16.99 -7.66 21.63
CA GLU A 62 -16.67 -7.66 23.05
C GLU A 62 -17.73 -6.87 23.82
N LYS A 63 -18.32 -7.50 24.85
CA LYS A 63 -19.25 -6.82 25.77
C LYS A 63 -18.49 -6.41 27.02
N THR A 64 -18.42 -5.11 27.26
CA THR A 64 -17.76 -4.52 28.42
C THR A 64 -18.73 -3.64 29.21
N PHE A 65 -18.30 -3.21 30.40
CA PHE A 65 -19.02 -2.25 31.23
C PHE A 65 -18.17 -1.00 31.41
N GLN A 66 -18.65 0.13 30.92
CA GLN A 66 -18.04 1.43 31.13
C GLN A 66 -19.00 2.30 31.94
N ASP A 67 -18.56 2.83 33.07
CA ASP A 67 -19.38 3.65 33.98
C ASP A 67 -20.70 2.98 34.39
N ARG A 68 -20.67 1.67 34.65
CA ARG A 68 -21.84 0.82 34.96
C ARG A 68 -22.88 0.71 33.82
N LYS A 69 -22.55 1.12 32.59
CA LYS A 69 -23.39 0.93 31.40
C LYS A 69 -22.79 -0.16 30.51
N PRO A 70 -23.60 -1.11 30.01
CA PRO A 70 -23.12 -2.11 29.06
C PRO A 70 -22.72 -1.41 27.76
N ARG A 71 -21.53 -1.72 27.26
CA ARG A 71 -21.00 -1.23 25.97
C ARG A 71 -20.55 -2.43 25.14
N THR A 72 -20.91 -2.42 23.86
CA THR A 72 -20.44 -3.43 22.91
C THR A 72 -19.38 -2.78 22.04
N LEU A 73 -18.16 -3.33 22.07
CA LEU A 73 -17.02 -2.93 21.26
C LEU A 73 -16.85 -3.93 20.12
N LEU A 74 -16.56 -3.41 18.94
CA LEU A 74 -16.49 -4.15 17.68
C LEU A 74 -15.14 -3.83 17.03
N ALA A 75 -14.47 -4.85 16.53
CA ALA A 75 -13.22 -4.70 15.80
C ALA A 75 -13.18 -5.70 14.64
N ILE A 76 -12.53 -5.32 13.53
CA ILE A 76 -12.28 -6.24 12.42
C ILE A 76 -11.15 -7.21 12.79
N THR A 77 -11.27 -8.47 12.38
CA THR A 77 -10.17 -9.45 12.51
C THR A 77 -9.18 -9.31 11.35
N SER A 78 -8.03 -9.98 11.46
CA SER A 78 -7.10 -10.10 10.33
C SER A 78 -7.74 -10.77 9.11
N GLN A 79 -8.60 -11.78 9.34
CA GLN A 79 -9.38 -12.44 8.29
C GLN A 79 -10.41 -11.49 7.68
N GLY A 80 -11.18 -10.76 8.49
CA GLY A 80 -12.13 -9.77 8.00
C GLY A 80 -11.48 -8.68 7.17
N ARG A 81 -10.28 -8.26 7.56
CA ARG A 81 -9.48 -7.30 6.78
C ARG A 81 -9.09 -7.91 5.43
N ALA A 82 -8.55 -9.14 5.40
CA ALA A 82 -8.21 -9.81 4.15
C ALA A 82 -9.43 -9.98 3.23
N SER A 83 -10.56 -10.48 3.76
CA SER A 83 -11.80 -10.65 2.97
C SER A 83 -12.35 -9.32 2.44
N LEU A 84 -12.27 -8.24 3.22
CA LEU A 84 -12.65 -6.90 2.73
C LEU A 84 -11.75 -6.45 1.57
N TRP A 85 -10.44 -6.71 1.65
CA TRP A 85 -9.50 -6.39 0.59
C TRP A 85 -9.74 -7.22 -0.68
N ASP A 86 -9.93 -8.53 -0.53
CA ASP A 86 -10.21 -9.44 -1.65
C ASP A 86 -11.52 -9.07 -2.37
N GLU A 87 -12.53 -8.64 -1.61
CA GLU A 87 -13.80 -8.16 -2.14
C GLU A 87 -13.61 -6.88 -2.98
N PHE A 88 -12.82 -5.92 -2.50
CA PHE A 88 -12.48 -4.73 -3.29
C PHE A 88 -11.70 -5.07 -4.57
N ASP A 89 -10.76 -6.02 -4.52
CA ASP A 89 -10.02 -6.48 -5.71
C ASP A 89 -10.96 -7.13 -6.73
N THR A 90 -11.89 -7.98 -6.26
CA THR A 90 -12.86 -8.65 -7.13
C THR A 90 -13.84 -7.66 -7.77
N MET A 91 -14.39 -6.72 -7.01
CA MET A 91 -15.26 -5.65 -7.57
C MET A 91 -14.53 -4.82 -8.62
N ARG A 92 -13.22 -4.64 -8.47
CA ARG A 92 -12.40 -3.97 -9.50
C ARG A 92 -12.27 -4.81 -10.75
N GLU A 93 -11.97 -6.09 -10.63
CA GLU A 93 -11.90 -6.99 -11.80
C GLU A 93 -13.24 -7.01 -12.55
N VAL A 94 -14.37 -6.96 -11.85
CA VAL A 94 -15.71 -6.82 -12.45
C VAL A 94 -15.82 -5.50 -13.22
N ALA A 95 -15.40 -4.38 -12.64
CA ALA A 95 -15.41 -3.08 -13.32
C ALA A 95 -14.49 -3.06 -14.56
N ALA A 96 -13.29 -3.65 -14.45
CA ALA A 96 -12.34 -3.76 -15.56
C ALA A 96 -12.88 -4.64 -16.69
N PHE A 97 -13.54 -5.75 -16.35
CA PHE A 97 -14.22 -6.60 -17.32
C PHE A 97 -15.32 -5.85 -18.07
N ALA A 98 -16.03 -4.94 -17.39
CA ALA A 98 -17.02 -4.04 -17.99
C ALA A 98 -16.40 -2.86 -18.77
N GLY A 99 -15.08 -2.80 -18.92
CA GLY A 99 -14.37 -1.76 -19.66
C GLY A 99 -14.20 -0.45 -18.89
N TYR A 100 -14.45 -0.42 -17.57
CA TYR A 100 -14.11 0.72 -16.74
C TYR A 100 -12.62 0.69 -16.39
N PRO A 101 -11.81 1.67 -16.85
CA PRO A 101 -10.41 1.74 -16.46
C PRO A 101 -10.31 2.08 -14.96
N HIS A 102 -9.52 1.32 -14.21
CA HIS A 102 -9.09 1.69 -12.85
C HIS A 102 -8.15 2.87 -12.96
N ARG A 103 -8.69 4.08 -12.85
CA ARG A 103 -7.95 5.30 -13.16
C ARG A 103 -7.18 5.78 -11.94
N VAL A 104 -5.97 5.25 -11.75
CA VAL A 104 -4.87 6.06 -11.19
C VAL A 104 -3.96 6.39 -12.36
N THR A 105 -4.14 7.56 -12.95
CA THR A 105 -3.27 8.03 -14.03
C THR A 105 -2.27 8.99 -13.39
N PHE A 106 -1.02 8.57 -13.25
CA PHE A 106 0.05 9.49 -12.90
C PHE A 106 1.06 9.53 -14.03
N SER A 107 1.15 10.69 -14.67
CA SER A 107 2.28 11.04 -15.52
C SER A 107 3.39 11.52 -14.59
N ILE A 108 4.36 10.65 -14.32
CA ILE A 108 5.55 11.06 -13.57
C ILE A 108 6.31 12.07 -14.43
N ASP A 109 6.57 13.25 -13.87
CA ASP A 109 7.37 14.27 -14.51
C ASP A 109 8.76 13.68 -14.84
N ALA A 110 9.13 13.66 -16.11
CA ALA A 110 10.44 13.16 -16.55
C ALA A 110 11.61 14.01 -16.00
N GLN A 111 11.33 15.21 -15.49
CA GLN A 111 12.27 16.06 -14.80
C GLN A 111 12.38 15.76 -13.29
N TRP A 112 11.55 14.86 -12.75
CA TRP A 112 11.63 14.44 -11.36
C TRP A 112 12.96 13.73 -11.10
N ARG A 113 13.72 14.24 -10.12
CA ARG A 113 14.91 13.58 -9.61
C ARG A 113 14.79 13.40 -8.10
N PRO A 114 15.01 12.18 -7.57
CA PRO A 114 15.11 12.01 -6.14
C PRO A 114 16.37 12.73 -5.67
N PHE A 115 16.31 13.32 -4.48
CA PHE A 115 17.54 13.60 -3.74
C PHE A 115 18.25 12.26 -3.47
N VAL A 116 19.58 12.24 -3.48
CA VAL A 116 20.35 11.01 -3.32
C VAL A 116 20.10 10.45 -1.91
N LEU A 117 19.23 9.44 -1.84
CA LEU A 117 18.85 8.78 -0.60
C LEU A 117 19.92 7.83 -0.07
N SER A 118 20.86 7.37 -0.88
CA SER A 118 22.09 6.75 -0.40
C SER A 118 23.17 6.76 -1.48
N ALA A 119 24.43 6.72 -1.06
CA ALA A 119 25.55 6.44 -1.97
C ALA A 119 25.43 5.02 -2.55
N VAL A 120 26.11 4.79 -3.69
CA VAL A 120 26.27 3.45 -4.25
C VAL A 120 27.02 2.59 -3.22
N PRO A 121 26.50 1.40 -2.84
CA PRO A 121 27.16 0.55 -1.86
C PRO A 121 28.57 0.12 -2.32
N PRO A 122 29.51 -0.11 -1.39
CA PRO A 122 30.84 -0.59 -1.73
C PRO A 122 30.80 -1.88 -2.58
N GLY A 123 31.61 -1.87 -3.64
CA GLY A 123 31.69 -2.96 -4.60
C GLY A 123 30.56 -3.01 -5.63
N PHE A 124 29.51 -2.17 -5.49
CA PHE A 124 28.49 -2.03 -6.52
C PHE A 124 28.85 -0.93 -7.51
N SER A 125 28.37 -1.08 -8.73
CA SER A 125 28.40 -0.04 -9.77
C SER A 125 26.97 0.35 -10.16
N LEU A 126 26.75 1.64 -10.41
CA LEU A 126 25.46 2.17 -10.85
C LEU A 126 25.29 1.96 -12.35
N GLU A 127 24.27 1.19 -12.75
CA GLU A 127 23.97 0.91 -14.16
C GLU A 127 22.75 1.67 -14.68
N VAL A 128 21.72 1.80 -13.86
CA VAL A 128 20.48 2.51 -14.24
C VAL A 128 20.21 3.60 -13.23
N GLU A 129 19.87 4.79 -13.73
CA GLU A 129 19.47 5.92 -12.89
C GLU A 129 18.49 6.81 -13.68
N GLN A 130 17.19 6.54 -13.57
CA GLN A 130 16.18 7.15 -14.43
C GLN A 130 14.82 7.32 -13.74
N PRO A 131 13.99 8.30 -14.18
CA PRO A 131 12.60 8.35 -13.78
C PRO A 131 11.86 7.08 -14.23
N ILE A 132 10.89 6.65 -13.45
CA ILE A 132 10.00 5.56 -13.87
C ILE A 132 8.69 6.12 -14.40
N THR A 133 8.17 5.48 -15.42
CA THR A 133 6.77 5.63 -15.83
C THR A 133 6.02 4.45 -15.27
N VAL A 134 4.92 4.70 -14.57
CA VAL A 134 4.04 3.65 -14.08
C VAL A 134 2.74 3.75 -14.87
N GLU A 135 2.41 2.69 -15.58
CA GLU A 135 1.18 2.61 -16.37
C GLU A 135 0.00 2.25 -15.46
N SER A 136 -1.17 2.85 -15.71
CA SER A 136 -2.34 2.76 -14.82
C SER A 136 -2.90 1.35 -14.65
N ASP A 137 -2.73 0.49 -15.66
CA ASP A 137 -3.13 -0.92 -15.66
C ASP A 137 -2.15 -1.84 -14.90
N ARG A 138 -1.03 -1.28 -14.45
CA ARG A 138 0.10 -1.97 -13.81
C ARG A 138 0.25 -1.60 -12.32
N VAL A 139 -0.73 -0.90 -11.76
CA VAL A 139 -0.86 -0.66 -10.31
C VAL A 139 -2.06 -1.42 -9.79
N HIS A 140 -1.80 -2.45 -8.98
CA HIS A 140 -2.79 -3.40 -8.50
C HIS A 140 -3.06 -3.23 -6.99
N GLY A 141 -3.57 -2.07 -6.55
CA GLY A 141 -3.87 -1.81 -5.13
C GLY A 141 -4.72 -0.57 -4.88
N VAL A 142 -5.26 -0.41 -3.66
CA VAL A 142 -5.95 0.83 -3.24
C VAL A 142 -4.89 1.89 -2.96
N LEU A 143 -4.68 2.83 -3.88
CA LEU A 143 -4.42 4.20 -3.46
C LEU A 143 -5.78 4.76 -2.98
N HIS A 144 -5.80 5.42 -1.83
CA HIS A 144 -6.98 6.21 -1.44
C HIS A 144 -7.30 7.19 -2.59
N PRO A 145 -8.58 7.48 -2.87
CA PRO A 145 -8.95 8.38 -3.98
C PRO A 145 -8.32 9.78 -3.92
N ASP A 146 -7.76 10.17 -2.78
CA ASP A 146 -7.09 11.46 -2.56
C ASP A 146 -5.56 11.39 -2.65
N PHE A 147 -4.97 10.26 -3.06
CA PHE A 147 -3.51 10.12 -3.18
C PHE A 147 -3.06 10.03 -4.65
N GLU A 148 -2.19 10.96 -5.03
CA GLU A 148 -1.49 10.99 -6.31
C GLU A 148 0.01 10.71 -6.13
N VAL A 149 0.57 9.88 -7.02
CA VAL A 149 2.02 9.71 -7.10
C VAL A 149 2.59 10.92 -7.85
N ARG A 150 3.35 11.77 -7.14
CA ARG A 150 3.99 12.97 -7.71
C ARG A 150 5.17 12.64 -8.61
N GLY A 151 5.89 11.58 -8.28
CA GLY A 151 7.14 11.25 -8.94
C GLY A 151 7.66 9.87 -8.59
N GLY A 152 8.57 9.37 -9.41
CA GLY A 152 9.22 8.10 -9.15
C GLY A 152 10.51 7.94 -9.92
N TYR A 153 11.43 7.15 -9.36
CA TYR A 153 12.75 6.95 -9.94
C TYR A 153 13.33 5.60 -9.57
N ARG A 154 14.08 5.03 -10.50
CA ARG A 154 14.73 3.73 -10.33
C ARG A 154 16.23 3.89 -10.41
N ARG A 155 16.90 3.22 -9.48
CA ARG A 155 18.35 3.03 -9.49
C ARG A 155 18.65 1.54 -9.53
N ARG A 156 19.48 1.10 -10.48
CA ARG A 156 19.98 -0.28 -10.52
C ARG A 156 21.46 -0.27 -10.20
N TRP A 157 21.85 -1.09 -9.24
CA TRP A 157 23.26 -1.35 -8.96
C TRP A 157 23.59 -2.81 -9.24
N VAL A 158 24.81 -3.08 -9.69
CA VAL A 158 25.29 -4.45 -9.94
C VAL A 158 26.64 -4.70 -9.27
N ARG A 159 26.86 -5.96 -8.86
CA ARG A 159 28.12 -6.47 -8.30
C ARG A 159 28.18 -7.99 -8.48
N ASP A 160 29.23 -8.50 -9.13
CA ASP A 160 29.57 -9.93 -9.17
C ASP A 160 28.39 -10.89 -9.43
N GLY A 161 27.56 -10.58 -10.44
CA GLY A 161 26.38 -11.39 -10.80
C GLY A 161 25.16 -11.19 -9.91
N ALA A 162 25.22 -10.30 -8.91
CA ALA A 162 24.07 -9.79 -8.20
C ALA A 162 23.65 -8.42 -8.76
N SER A 163 22.35 -8.13 -8.72
CA SER A 163 21.81 -6.81 -9.00
C SER A 163 20.83 -6.40 -7.91
N VAL A 164 20.74 -5.10 -7.65
CA VAL A 164 19.70 -4.53 -6.79
C VAL A 164 19.07 -3.33 -7.48
N ASP A 165 17.76 -3.37 -7.58
CA ASP A 165 16.93 -2.27 -8.07
C ASP A 165 16.29 -1.59 -6.87
N VAL A 166 16.52 -0.29 -6.73
CA VAL A 166 15.89 0.57 -5.74
C VAL A 166 14.95 1.51 -6.46
N VAL A 167 13.66 1.35 -6.20
CA VAL A 167 12.58 2.17 -6.76
C VAL A 167 12.05 3.08 -5.68
N PHE A 168 11.99 4.37 -5.98
CA PHE A 168 11.43 5.41 -5.15
C PHE A 168 10.15 5.91 -5.78
N LEU A 169 9.12 6.10 -4.97
CA LEU A 169 7.86 6.74 -5.32
C LEU A 169 7.57 7.83 -4.29
N GLU A 170 7.21 9.01 -4.75
CA GLU A 170 6.77 10.14 -3.92
C GLU A 170 5.27 10.33 -4.08
N LEU A 171 4.56 10.38 -2.96
CA LEU A 171 3.13 10.67 -2.87
C LEU A 171 2.89 12.16 -2.63
N ASP A 172 1.70 12.64 -2.96
CA ASP A 172 1.25 14.01 -2.75
C ASP A 172 0.89 14.33 -1.30
N ASP A 173 0.48 13.33 -0.52
CA ASP A 173 0.11 13.45 0.88
C ASP A 173 1.15 12.79 1.82
N PRO A 174 1.79 13.53 2.76
CA PRO A 174 2.68 12.99 3.78
C PRO A 174 1.97 12.27 4.94
N SER A 175 0.65 12.41 5.05
CA SER A 175 -0.16 11.82 6.14
C SER A 175 -0.58 10.38 5.87
N VAL A 176 -0.12 9.78 4.76
CA VAL A 176 -0.46 8.41 4.38
C VAL A 176 -0.03 7.43 5.48
N PRO A 177 -0.97 6.65 6.06
CA PRO A 177 -0.61 5.68 7.08
C PRO A 177 0.39 4.64 6.54
N THR A 178 1.40 4.27 7.34
CA THR A 178 2.41 3.27 6.97
C THR A 178 1.80 1.96 6.48
N ALA A 179 0.68 1.51 7.07
CA ALA A 179 -0.03 0.31 6.63
C ALA A 179 -0.57 0.39 5.18
N VAL A 180 -0.87 1.59 4.68
CA VAL A 180 -1.27 1.80 3.28
C VAL A 180 -0.04 1.76 2.37
N LEU A 181 1.06 2.40 2.78
CA LEU A 181 2.34 2.36 2.06
C LEU A 181 2.87 0.93 1.91
N ASP A 182 2.79 0.13 2.98
CA ASP A 182 3.21 -1.27 2.98
C ASP A 182 2.35 -2.13 2.05
N GLY A 183 1.08 -1.77 1.84
CA GLY A 183 0.22 -2.41 0.84
C GLY A 183 0.61 -2.05 -0.59
N LEU A 184 0.88 -0.77 -0.84
CA LEU A 184 1.18 -0.24 -2.19
C LEU A 184 2.47 -0.80 -2.80
N GLY A 185 3.50 -1.05 -1.99
CA GLY A 185 4.78 -1.60 -2.45
C GLY A 185 4.65 -2.96 -3.15
N SER A 186 3.68 -3.78 -2.70
CA SER A 186 3.38 -5.11 -3.25
C SER A 186 2.49 -5.11 -4.50
N THR A 187 2.19 -3.91 -4.97
CA THR A 187 1.04 -3.63 -5.84
C THR A 187 1.43 -2.81 -7.06
N VAL A 188 2.56 -2.10 -7.00
CA VAL A 188 3.09 -1.33 -8.13
C VAL A 188 4.02 -2.19 -8.98
N ASP A 189 3.64 -2.44 -10.22
CA ASP A 189 4.55 -2.97 -11.23
C ASP A 189 5.36 -1.84 -11.86
N VAL A 190 6.66 -2.08 -11.97
CA VAL A 190 7.63 -1.15 -12.54
C VAL A 190 8.16 -1.78 -13.82
N PRO A 191 8.24 -1.05 -14.93
CA PRO A 191 8.82 -1.57 -16.15
C PRO A 191 10.20 -2.20 -15.93
N ASP A 192 10.45 -3.32 -16.61
CA ASP A 192 11.70 -4.09 -16.54
C ASP A 192 12.07 -4.60 -15.13
N LEU A 193 11.07 -4.76 -14.26
CA LEU A 193 11.13 -5.52 -13.01
C LEU A 193 10.06 -6.62 -13.00
N PRO A 194 10.27 -7.73 -12.26
CA PRO A 194 9.22 -8.71 -12.06
C PRO A 194 7.97 -8.07 -11.43
N ALA A 195 6.81 -8.51 -11.93
CA ALA A 195 5.53 -8.10 -11.39
C ALA A 195 5.50 -8.30 -9.86
N ALA A 196 4.92 -7.37 -9.14
CA ALA A 196 4.91 -7.35 -7.69
C ALA A 196 4.24 -8.62 -7.11
N ARG A 197 3.22 -9.15 -7.81
CA ARG A 197 2.51 -10.40 -7.48
C ARG A 197 3.18 -11.69 -8.01
N ALA A 198 4.29 -11.61 -8.74
CA ALA A 198 4.99 -12.81 -9.24
C ALA A 198 5.53 -13.65 -8.07
N ARG A 199 5.55 -14.99 -8.20
CA ARG A 199 6.19 -15.85 -7.19
C ARG A 199 7.65 -15.46 -7.00
N GLN A 200 8.10 -15.39 -5.75
CA GLN A 200 9.49 -15.10 -5.41
C GLN A 200 10.35 -16.34 -5.68
N ALA A 201 11.42 -16.16 -6.46
CA ALA A 201 12.40 -17.22 -6.73
C ALA A 201 13.44 -17.31 -5.59
N GLU A 202 14.14 -18.44 -5.51
CA GLU A 202 15.14 -18.72 -4.47
C GLU A 202 16.29 -17.68 -4.42
N ASN A 203 16.69 -17.16 -5.59
CA ASN A 203 17.75 -16.15 -5.72
C ASN A 203 17.21 -14.73 -5.85
N GLU A 204 16.01 -14.48 -5.34
CA GLU A 204 15.36 -13.17 -5.35
C GLU A 204 14.98 -12.75 -3.95
N SER A 205 15.17 -11.47 -3.64
CA SER A 205 14.60 -10.85 -2.44
C SER A 205 13.90 -9.55 -2.78
N ARG A 206 12.76 -9.33 -2.13
CA ARG A 206 11.89 -8.16 -2.29
C ARG A 206 11.63 -7.58 -0.91
N ILE A 207 11.99 -6.31 -0.75
CA ILE A 207 11.69 -5.55 0.46
C ILE A 207 11.00 -4.27 0.02
N TRP A 208 10.01 -3.84 0.77
CA TRP A 208 9.44 -2.51 0.62
C TRP A 208 9.19 -1.91 1.99
N PHE A 209 9.17 -0.59 2.05
CA PHE A 209 8.78 0.15 3.23
C PHE A 209 8.40 1.57 2.85
N GLY A 210 7.53 2.18 3.66
CA GLY A 210 7.13 3.58 3.53
C GLY A 210 7.67 4.46 4.65
N ARG A 211 7.92 5.73 4.35
CA ARG A 211 8.28 6.75 5.35
C ARG A 211 7.88 8.13 4.84
N ASP A 212 7.08 8.85 5.65
CA ASP A 212 6.49 10.13 5.25
C ASP A 212 5.70 9.91 3.92
N ARG A 213 5.83 10.80 2.94
CA ARG A 213 5.26 10.64 1.59
C ARG A 213 6.02 9.70 0.64
N PHE A 214 7.07 9.02 1.09
CA PHE A 214 7.91 8.20 0.21
C PHE A 214 7.66 6.70 0.40
N LEU A 215 7.57 5.99 -0.72
CA LEU A 215 7.53 4.53 -0.78
C LEU A 215 8.78 4.03 -1.49
N ILE A 216 9.46 3.06 -0.87
CA ILE A 216 10.70 2.48 -1.39
C ILE A 216 10.49 1.00 -1.61
N ARG A 217 10.82 0.53 -2.81
CA ARG A 217 10.88 -0.89 -3.15
C ARG A 217 12.31 -1.26 -3.52
N ILE A 218 12.80 -2.34 -2.93
CA ILE A 218 14.11 -2.94 -3.18
C ILE A 218 13.87 -4.32 -3.77
N PHE A 219 14.49 -4.56 -4.91
CA PHE A 219 14.48 -5.87 -5.57
C PHE A 219 15.91 -6.32 -5.83
N ALA A 220 16.36 -7.35 -5.13
CA ALA A 220 17.68 -7.94 -5.30
C ALA A 220 17.57 -9.28 -6.05
N THR A 221 18.51 -9.53 -6.95
CA THR A 221 18.69 -10.81 -7.65
C THR A 221 20.13 -11.29 -7.54
N GLY A 222 20.31 -12.61 -7.58
CA GLY A 222 21.63 -13.25 -7.62
C GLY A 222 22.04 -13.85 -6.26
N PRO A 223 23.32 -14.18 -6.10
CA PRO A 223 23.82 -14.80 -4.87
C PRO A 223 23.58 -13.91 -3.65
N ASN A 224 23.09 -14.51 -2.56
CA ASN A 224 22.80 -13.80 -1.30
C ASN A 224 21.84 -12.60 -1.48
N ALA A 225 20.89 -12.70 -2.41
CA ALA A 225 19.91 -11.62 -2.69
C ALA A 225 19.22 -11.10 -1.43
N ASP A 226 18.91 -11.97 -0.46
CA ASP A 226 18.30 -11.59 0.81
C ASP A 226 19.21 -10.70 1.69
N GLU A 227 20.48 -11.05 1.83
CA GLU A 227 21.45 -10.26 2.59
C GLU A 227 21.70 -8.91 1.93
N VAL A 228 21.84 -8.90 0.59
CA VAL A 228 22.00 -7.67 -0.19
C VAL A 228 20.78 -6.76 -0.04
N ALA A 229 19.57 -7.30 -0.16
CA ALA A 229 18.36 -6.51 -0.01
C ALA A 229 18.25 -5.89 1.37
N LYS A 230 18.56 -6.66 2.43
CA LYS A 230 18.52 -6.19 3.83
C LYS A 230 19.54 -5.08 4.11
N ASP A 231 20.78 -5.23 3.64
CA ASP A 231 21.82 -4.20 3.79
C ASP A 231 21.41 -2.90 3.07
N VAL A 232 20.93 -3.01 1.83
CA VAL A 232 20.45 -1.84 1.07
C VAL A 232 19.26 -1.18 1.77
N ALA A 233 18.30 -1.96 2.26
CA ALA A 233 17.14 -1.44 2.99
C ALA A 233 17.55 -0.68 4.24
N HIS A 234 18.49 -1.24 5.01
CA HIS A 234 19.02 -0.60 6.21
C HIS A 234 19.64 0.76 5.91
N ARG A 235 20.49 0.85 4.88
CA ARG A 235 21.13 2.12 4.47
C ARG A 235 20.11 3.17 3.98
N GLN A 236 19.08 2.74 3.25
CA GLN A 236 18.00 3.65 2.84
C GLN A 236 17.29 4.21 4.08
N HIS A 237 16.98 3.35 5.05
CA HIS A 237 16.32 3.74 6.29
C HIS A 237 17.14 4.75 7.10
N GLU A 238 18.42 4.45 7.35
CA GLU A 238 19.32 5.35 8.08
C GLU A 238 19.43 6.72 7.43
N THR A 239 19.55 6.75 6.10
CA THR A 239 19.68 8.02 5.38
C THR A 239 18.38 8.82 5.40
N MET A 240 17.22 8.16 5.25
CA MET A 240 15.92 8.81 5.42
C MET A 240 15.76 9.39 6.81
N ASP A 241 16.04 8.63 7.87
CA ASP A 241 15.90 9.12 9.24
C ASP A 241 16.81 10.32 9.50
N SER A 242 18.05 10.30 9.01
CA SER A 242 18.93 11.47 9.07
C SER A 242 18.35 12.70 8.36
N LEU A 243 17.76 12.50 7.17
CA LEU A 243 17.17 13.59 6.39
C LEU A 243 15.92 14.19 7.06
N PHE A 244 15.01 13.35 7.57
CA PHE A 244 13.77 13.83 8.21
C PHE A 244 14.02 14.41 9.60
N ALA A 245 15.02 13.91 10.36
CA ALA A 245 15.44 14.52 11.61
C ALA A 245 15.98 15.95 11.40
N THR A 246 16.74 16.16 10.31
CA THR A 246 17.26 17.48 9.93
C THR A 246 16.13 18.43 9.51
N ALA A 247 15.15 17.96 8.74
CA ALA A 247 13.99 18.76 8.33
C ALA A 247 13.07 19.17 9.50
N SER A 248 12.92 18.30 10.51
CA SER A 248 12.16 18.58 11.74
C SER A 248 12.72 19.74 12.56
N THR A 249 13.98 20.13 12.31
CA THR A 249 14.70 21.21 13.01
C THR A 249 14.53 22.56 12.27
N GLY A 250 13.60 22.66 11.32
CA GLY A 250 13.29 23.90 10.58
C GLY A 250 14.00 24.04 9.24
N ALA A 251 14.75 23.03 8.81
CA ALA A 251 15.24 22.96 7.43
C ALA A 251 14.11 22.49 6.51
N SER A 252 13.94 23.14 5.36
CA SER A 252 13.07 22.57 4.32
C SER A 252 13.67 21.24 3.87
N LEU A 253 12.83 20.20 3.72
CA LEU A 253 13.24 19.01 2.97
C LEU A 253 13.82 19.47 1.62
N PRO A 254 14.87 18.83 1.11
CA PRO A 254 15.37 19.14 -0.22
C PRO A 254 14.18 19.07 -1.18
N SER A 255 13.82 20.22 -1.77
CA SER A 255 12.76 20.25 -2.76
C SER A 255 13.22 19.40 -3.94
N SER A 256 12.35 18.50 -4.41
CA SER A 256 12.43 18.05 -5.80
C SER A 256 12.37 19.35 -6.61
N SER A 257 13.50 19.80 -7.16
CA SER A 257 13.58 21.09 -7.81
C SER A 257 12.69 21.08 -9.05
N ALA A 258 11.45 21.50 -8.91
CA ALA A 258 10.63 21.97 -10.02
C ALA A 258 11.22 23.33 -10.39
N GLY A 259 12.05 23.33 -11.44
CA GLY A 259 12.50 24.57 -12.05
C GLY A 259 11.30 25.26 -12.70
N PHE A 260 10.68 26.20 -11.99
CA PHE A 260 9.94 27.29 -12.63
C PHE A 260 10.94 28.40 -12.96
N SER A 261 11.24 28.56 -14.25
CA SER A 261 11.38 29.87 -14.86
C SER A 261 11.11 29.76 -16.35
N SER A 262 10.28 30.71 -16.78
CA SER A 262 9.69 30.92 -18.10
C SER A 262 10.67 30.94 -19.27
#